data_AF-A0A7R9Q5I0-F1
#
_entry.id   AF-A0A7R9Q5I0-F1
#
_cell.length_a   1.000
_cell.length_b   1.000
_cell.length_c   1.000
_cell.angle_alpha   90.00
_cell.angle_beta   90.00
_cell.angle_gamma   90.00
#
_symmetry.space_group_name_H-M   'P 1'
#
loop_
_entity.id
_entity.type
_entity.pdbx_description
1 polymer ?
#
loop_
_entity_poly.entity_id
_entity_poly.type
_entity_poly.pdbx_seq_one_letter_code
_entity_poly.pdbx_strand_id
1 'polypeptide(L)'
;MLPTIFPPGTDQPVPETLPELRAYCNLYGKNFPFILGYFKNCVGPFSRAVAKVIMFSVRKQQDLACRPGKPSRQARELMAAGGCANKAREGIRVCNKQLVDALLGTKLAPIKSRIPMTCCHSNAYRMCLRDTTEDTVGCTAHTVDWAEKFVLKIMGSSISLVCGEYFEESDKCHKLMAQTPAPPDTPRNSTRTKNFILPMLDLMETFPEL
;
A
#
# COMPACT_ATOMS: atom_id res chain seq x y z
N MET A 1 3.33 -15.23 8.64
CA MET A 1 2.74 -14.63 7.42
C MET A 1 2.05 -13.35 7.85
N LEU A 2 2.46 -12.17 7.36
CA LEU A 2 1.76 -10.92 7.68
C LEU A 2 0.34 -11.00 7.09
N PRO A 3 -0.71 -10.72 7.87
CA PRO A 3 -2.06 -10.78 7.36
C PRO A 3 -2.23 -9.73 6.24
N THR A 4 -2.89 -10.12 5.15
CA THR A 4 -3.13 -9.38 3.90
C THR A 4 -4.13 -8.23 4.09
N ILE A 5 -3.93 -7.43 5.13
CA ILE A 5 -4.85 -6.35 5.55
C ILE A 5 -4.64 -5.11 4.69
N PHE A 6 -3.50 -5.03 4.03
CA PHE A 6 -3.11 -3.83 3.32
C PHE A 6 -2.46 -4.16 1.97
N PRO A 7 -2.95 -3.55 0.87
CA PRO A 7 -4.14 -2.70 0.77
C PRO A 7 -5.44 -3.53 0.70
N PRO A 8 -6.58 -3.02 1.23
CA PRO A 8 -7.90 -3.58 0.96
C PRO A 8 -8.12 -3.73 -0.55
N GLY A 9 -8.77 -4.82 -0.98
CA GLY A 9 -9.08 -5.06 -2.40
C GLY A 9 -8.16 -6.04 -3.14
N THR A 10 -7.01 -6.44 -2.57
CA THR A 10 -6.13 -7.44 -3.22
C THR A 10 -6.60 -8.89 -2.94
N ASP A 11 -6.58 -9.28 -1.67
CA ASP A 11 -6.98 -10.62 -1.21
C ASP A 11 -8.32 -10.62 -0.46
N GLN A 12 -8.74 -9.47 0.06
CA GLN A 12 -10.04 -9.29 0.71
C GLN A 12 -10.90 -8.27 -0.02
N PRO A 13 -12.19 -8.58 -0.26
CA PRO A 13 -13.09 -7.63 -0.87
C PRO A 13 -13.26 -6.40 0.04
N VAL A 14 -13.38 -5.24 -0.59
CA VAL A 14 -13.80 -4.01 0.07
C VAL A 14 -15.29 -4.16 0.40
N PRO A 15 -15.74 -3.84 1.62
CA PRO A 15 -17.15 -4.02 1.99
C PRO A 15 -18.06 -3.15 1.12
N GLU A 16 -19.20 -3.68 0.71
CA GLU A 16 -20.27 -2.97 -0.02
C GLU A 16 -21.50 -2.77 0.86
N THR A 17 -21.65 -3.61 1.89
CA THR A 17 -22.79 -3.59 2.81
C THR A 17 -22.37 -3.42 4.26
N LEU A 18 -23.31 -3.03 5.12
CA LEU A 18 -23.05 -2.86 6.55
C LEU A 18 -22.62 -4.16 7.25
N PRO A 19 -23.19 -5.34 6.97
CA PRO A 19 -22.69 -6.61 7.50
C PRO A 19 -21.24 -6.89 7.10
N GLU A 20 -20.89 -6.66 5.82
CA GLU A 20 -19.51 -6.82 5.33
C GLU A 20 -18.55 -5.84 6.00
N LEU A 21 -18.96 -4.58 6.18
CA LEU A 21 -18.17 -3.58 6.89
C LEU A 21 -17.89 -4.02 8.32
N ARG A 22 -18.88 -4.57 9.03
CA ARG A 22 -18.67 -5.11 10.39
C ARG A 22 -17.68 -6.27 10.38
N ALA A 23 -17.77 -7.18 9.42
CA ALA A 23 -16.83 -8.28 9.27
C ALA A 23 -15.40 -7.78 9.00
N TYR A 24 -15.26 -6.81 8.09
CA TYR A 24 -14.00 -6.12 7.80
C TYR A 24 -13.41 -5.46 9.05
N CYS A 25 -14.22 -4.71 9.80
CA CYS A 25 -13.81 -4.04 11.04
C CYS A 25 -13.35 -5.02 12.12
N ASN A 26 -14.09 -6.13 12.30
CA ASN A 26 -13.73 -7.18 13.26
C ASN A 26 -12.40 -7.85 12.91
N LEU A 27 -12.20 -8.17 11.63
CA LEU A 27 -10.96 -8.76 11.18
C LEU A 27 -9.77 -7.82 11.40
N TYR A 28 -9.92 -6.55 11.03
CA TYR A 28 -8.89 -5.56 11.25
C TYR A 28 -8.55 -5.41 12.74
N GLY A 29 -9.58 -5.30 13.59
CA GLY A 29 -9.40 -5.20 15.04
C GLY A 29 -8.65 -6.39 15.65
N LYS A 30 -8.87 -7.60 15.13
CA LYS A 30 -8.16 -8.82 15.55
C LYS A 30 -6.70 -8.83 15.12
N ASN A 31 -6.41 -8.40 13.90
CA ASN A 31 -5.08 -8.58 13.31
C ASN A 31 -4.16 -7.37 13.47
N PHE A 32 -4.69 -6.16 13.67
CA PHE A 32 -3.89 -4.95 13.81
C PHE A 32 -2.88 -5.02 14.98
N PRO A 33 -3.22 -5.57 16.17
CA PRO A 33 -2.25 -5.79 17.24
C PRO A 33 -1.09 -6.71 16.85
N PHE A 34 -1.34 -7.73 16.01
CA PHE A 34 -0.29 -8.62 15.51
C PHE A 34 0.71 -7.87 14.63
N ILE A 35 0.22 -7.02 13.73
CA ILE A 35 1.09 -6.19 12.87
C ILE A 35 1.94 -5.23 13.72
N LEU A 36 1.33 -4.56 14.71
CA LEU A 36 2.06 -3.70 15.64
C LEU A 36 3.13 -4.48 16.43
N GLY A 37 2.81 -5.69 16.89
CA GLY A 37 3.76 -6.58 17.57
C GLY A 37 4.94 -6.95 16.68
N TYR A 38 4.69 -7.28 15.41
CA TYR A 38 5.74 -7.55 14.44
C TYR A 38 6.70 -6.36 14.25
N PHE A 39 6.18 -5.15 14.02
CA PHE A 39 7.03 -3.96 13.88
C PHE A 39 7.80 -3.62 15.16
N LYS A 40 7.20 -3.87 16.33
CA LYS A 40 7.85 -3.62 17.62
C LYS A 40 9.00 -4.60 17.88
N ASN A 41 8.85 -5.87 17.52
CA ASN A 41 9.73 -6.94 17.96
C ASN A 41 10.70 -7.45 16.88
N CYS A 42 10.38 -7.25 15.60
CA CYS A 42 11.08 -7.90 14.48
C CYS A 42 11.71 -6.92 13.48
N VAL A 43 11.52 -5.61 13.66
CA VAL A 43 11.93 -4.57 12.70
C VAL A 43 12.85 -3.57 13.39
N GLY A 44 13.85 -3.06 12.66
CA GLY A 44 14.87 -2.13 13.16
C GLY A 44 14.32 -0.74 13.51
N PRO A 45 15.11 0.12 14.18
CA PRO A 45 14.63 1.39 14.72
C PRO A 45 14.03 2.34 13.68
N PHE A 46 14.70 2.54 12.54
CA PHE A 46 14.26 3.44 11.47
C PHE A 46 12.94 2.96 10.83
N SER A 47 12.93 1.74 10.31
CA SER A 47 11.72 1.15 9.72
C SER A 47 10.57 1.09 10.71
N ARG A 48 10.84 0.85 12.00
CA ARG A 48 9.83 0.92 13.06
C ARG A 48 9.27 2.33 13.24
N ALA A 49 10.09 3.38 13.15
CA ALA A 49 9.64 4.77 13.23
C ALA A 49 8.70 5.09 12.06
N VAL A 50 9.07 4.75 10.83
CA VAL A 50 8.21 4.95 9.66
C VAL A 50 6.94 4.10 9.73
N ALA A 51 7.06 2.83 10.13
CA ALA A 51 5.90 1.95 10.31
C ALA A 51 4.94 2.48 11.37
N LYS A 52 5.41 3.11 12.46
CA LYS A 52 4.54 3.76 13.45
C LYS A 52 3.72 4.89 12.82
N VAL A 53 4.31 5.72 11.95
CA VAL A 53 3.60 6.80 11.25
C VAL A 53 2.52 6.21 10.34
N ILE A 54 2.87 5.22 9.52
CA ILE A 54 1.92 4.52 8.65
C ILE A 54 0.78 3.93 9.47
N MET A 55 1.10 3.14 10.49
CA MET A 55 0.13 2.41 11.30
C MET A 55 -0.79 3.36 12.09
N PHE A 56 -0.28 4.50 12.53
CA PHE A 56 -1.11 5.56 13.13
C PHE A 56 -2.15 6.07 12.11
N SER A 57 -1.73 6.35 10.87
CA SER A 57 -2.63 6.79 9.81
C SER A 57 -3.66 5.72 9.43
N VAL A 58 -3.25 4.45 9.28
CA VAL A 58 -4.19 3.35 9.00
C VAL A 58 -5.20 3.22 10.16
N ARG A 59 -4.74 3.21 11.41
CA ARG A 59 -5.62 3.13 12.58
C ARG A 59 -6.62 4.28 12.62
N LYS A 60 -6.18 5.51 12.36
CA LYS A 60 -7.07 6.68 12.32
C LYS A 60 -8.16 6.52 11.26
N GLN A 61 -7.81 6.08 10.04
CA GLN A 61 -8.82 5.85 9.00
C GLN A 61 -9.76 4.71 9.37
N GLN A 62 -9.24 3.65 9.96
CA GLN A 62 -10.04 2.51 10.41
C GLN A 62 -11.02 2.91 11.52
N ASP A 63 -10.57 3.63 12.54
CA ASP A 63 -11.41 4.06 13.66
C ASP A 63 -12.56 4.97 13.17
N LEU A 64 -12.31 5.79 12.14
CA LEU A 64 -13.35 6.58 11.48
C LEU A 64 -14.36 5.71 10.74
N ALA A 65 -13.93 4.68 10.02
CA ALA A 65 -14.81 3.79 9.26
C ALA A 65 -15.54 2.76 10.14
N CYS A 66 -14.94 2.32 11.24
CA CYS A 66 -15.39 1.21 12.09
C CYS A 66 -16.00 1.66 13.42
N ARG A 67 -16.34 2.94 13.54
CA ARG A 67 -16.95 3.48 14.76
C ARG A 67 -18.25 2.73 15.09
N PRO A 68 -18.46 2.28 16.34
CA PRO A 68 -19.69 1.63 16.76
C PRO A 68 -20.93 2.52 16.55
N GLY A 69 -22.07 1.90 16.25
CA GLY A 69 -23.36 2.57 16.10
C GLY A 69 -23.72 2.88 14.64
N LYS A 70 -24.21 4.11 14.39
CA LYS A 70 -24.62 4.52 13.03
C LYS A 70 -23.40 4.70 12.12
N PRO A 71 -23.45 4.24 10.85
CA PRO A 71 -22.33 4.38 9.91
C PRO A 71 -21.88 5.83 9.77
N SER A 72 -20.59 6.07 9.97
CA SER A 72 -19.97 7.38 9.75
C SER A 72 -20.00 7.79 8.27
N ARG A 73 -19.59 9.02 7.97
CA ARG A 73 -19.34 9.44 6.58
C ARG A 73 -18.28 8.53 5.91
N GLN A 74 -17.16 8.30 6.57
CA GLN A 74 -16.09 7.42 6.07
C GLN A 74 -16.57 5.98 5.85
N ALA A 75 -17.40 5.45 6.75
CA ALA A 75 -18.00 4.12 6.57
C ALA A 75 -18.83 4.04 5.28
N ARG A 76 -19.65 5.06 5.02
CA ARG A 76 -20.49 5.13 3.83
C ARG A 76 -19.68 5.32 2.56
N GLU A 77 -18.65 6.16 2.60
CA GLU A 77 -17.75 6.36 1.45
C GLU A 77 -16.97 5.08 1.13
N LEU A 78 -16.47 4.36 2.15
CA LEU A 78 -15.80 3.07 1.96
C LEU A 78 -16.74 2.04 1.33
N MET A 79 -17.98 1.95 1.82
CA MET A 79 -18.99 1.04 1.24
C MET A 79 -19.37 1.43 -0.19
N ALA A 80 -19.54 2.71 -0.47
CA ALA A 80 -19.83 3.22 -1.80
C ALA A 80 -18.67 2.96 -2.79
N ALA A 81 -17.43 2.95 -2.30
CA ALA A 81 -16.27 2.60 -3.11
C ALA A 81 -16.11 1.08 -3.34
N GLY A 82 -16.76 0.25 -2.51
CA GLY A 82 -16.61 -1.20 -2.51
C GLY A 82 -16.85 -1.83 -3.87
N GLY A 83 -17.98 -1.52 -4.52
CA GLY A 83 -18.34 -2.11 -5.81
C GLY A 83 -17.35 -1.78 -6.93
N CYS A 84 -16.76 -0.58 -6.91
CA CYS A 84 -15.73 -0.19 -7.86
C CYS A 84 -14.40 -0.90 -7.55
N ALA A 85 -13.94 -0.85 -6.29
CA ALA A 85 -12.69 -1.47 -5.87
C ALA A 85 -12.67 -2.99 -6.07
N ASN A 86 -13.81 -3.66 -5.84
CA ASN A 86 -13.95 -5.10 -6.05
C ASN A 86 -13.91 -5.48 -7.54
N LYS A 87 -14.42 -4.63 -8.44
CA LYS A 87 -14.31 -4.84 -9.90
C LYS A 87 -12.90 -4.56 -10.41
N ALA A 88 -12.24 -3.52 -9.90
CA ALA A 88 -10.88 -3.14 -10.24
C ALA A 88 -9.81 -4.12 -9.70
N ARG A 89 -10.23 -5.12 -8.91
CA ARG A 89 -9.37 -6.04 -8.15
C ARG A 89 -8.27 -6.70 -8.97
N GLU A 90 -8.56 -7.20 -10.17
CA GLU A 90 -7.53 -7.87 -10.98
C GLU A 90 -6.47 -6.88 -11.46
N GLY A 91 -6.86 -5.68 -11.90
CA GLY A 91 -5.88 -4.64 -12.27
C GLY A 91 -5.07 -4.18 -11.05
N ILE A 92 -5.71 -4.03 -9.89
CA ILE A 92 -5.02 -3.71 -8.62
C ILE A 92 -3.98 -4.79 -8.29
N ARG A 93 -4.28 -6.08 -8.52
CA ARG A 93 -3.31 -7.17 -8.35
C ARG A 93 -2.15 -7.07 -9.32
N VAL A 94 -2.39 -6.67 -10.57
CA VAL A 94 -1.33 -6.40 -11.55
C VAL A 94 -0.42 -5.27 -11.07
N CYS A 95 -0.99 -4.13 -10.64
CA CYS A 95 -0.23 -3.01 -10.08
C CYS A 95 0.62 -3.45 -8.86
N ASN A 96 0.03 -4.24 -7.96
CA ASN A 96 0.75 -4.76 -6.79
C ASN A 96 1.91 -5.68 -7.18
N LYS A 97 1.70 -6.56 -8.17
CA LYS A 97 2.76 -7.43 -8.69
C LYS A 97 3.90 -6.61 -9.29
N GLN A 98 3.58 -5.59 -10.09
CA GLN A 98 4.57 -4.69 -10.67
C GLN A 98 5.38 -3.97 -9.59
N LEU A 99 4.72 -3.45 -8.54
CA LEU A 99 5.41 -2.82 -7.42
C LEU A 99 6.31 -3.81 -6.68
N VAL A 100 5.83 -5.02 -6.36
CA VAL A 100 6.65 -6.06 -5.72
C VAL A 100 7.89 -6.35 -6.55
N ASP A 101 7.74 -6.53 -7.85
CA ASP A 101 8.84 -6.85 -8.77
C ASP A 101 9.85 -5.70 -8.82
N ALA A 102 9.36 -4.46 -8.90
CA ALA A 102 10.18 -3.27 -8.86
C ALA A 102 10.96 -3.11 -7.54
N LEU A 103 10.34 -3.38 -6.38
CA LEU A 103 11.00 -3.32 -5.08
C LEU A 103 12.05 -4.42 -4.93
N LEU A 104 11.76 -5.63 -5.42
CA LEU A 104 12.73 -6.72 -5.43
C LEU A 104 13.93 -6.41 -6.33
N GLY A 105 13.71 -5.83 -7.52
CA GLY A 105 14.78 -5.33 -8.39
C GLY A 105 15.58 -4.20 -7.74
N THR A 106 14.91 -3.27 -7.07
CA THR A 106 15.53 -2.13 -6.36
C THR A 106 16.50 -2.61 -5.27
N LYS A 107 16.27 -3.76 -4.64
CA LYS A 107 17.23 -4.34 -3.67
C LYS A 107 18.59 -4.66 -4.29
N LEU A 108 18.64 -4.94 -5.59
CA LEU A 108 19.87 -5.23 -6.32
C LEU A 108 20.60 -3.94 -6.77
N ALA A 109 19.94 -2.80 -6.71
CA ALA A 109 20.53 -1.52 -7.07
C ALA A 109 21.53 -1.01 -6.01
N PRO A 110 22.44 -0.08 -6.36
CA PRO A 110 23.31 0.59 -5.40
C PRO A 110 22.52 1.22 -4.25
N ILE A 111 23.01 1.10 -3.01
CA ILE A 111 22.31 1.57 -1.80
C ILE A 111 21.80 3.02 -1.95
N LYS A 112 22.64 3.92 -2.48
CA LYS A 112 22.29 5.34 -2.64
C LYS A 112 21.11 5.60 -3.58
N SER A 113 20.80 4.69 -4.52
CA SER A 113 19.68 4.86 -5.45
C SER A 113 18.39 4.18 -4.98
N ARG A 114 18.42 3.33 -3.94
CA ARG A 114 17.26 2.51 -3.57
C ARG A 114 16.10 3.34 -3.04
N ILE A 115 16.35 4.36 -2.20
CA ILE A 115 15.28 5.25 -1.71
C ILE A 115 14.65 6.01 -2.88
N PRO A 116 15.40 6.77 -3.71
CA PRO A 116 14.85 7.43 -4.88
C PRO A 116 14.05 6.48 -5.80
N MET A 117 14.61 5.30 -6.11
CA MET A 117 13.92 4.29 -6.93
C MET A 117 12.62 3.81 -6.27
N THR A 118 12.65 3.49 -4.98
CA THR A 118 11.45 3.06 -4.22
C THR A 118 10.36 4.13 -4.25
N CYS A 119 10.73 5.39 -4.10
CA CYS A 119 9.83 6.53 -4.17
C CYS A 119 9.18 6.66 -5.55
N CYS A 120 9.97 6.60 -6.61
CA CYS A 120 9.47 6.63 -7.99
C CYS A 120 8.54 5.46 -8.30
N HIS A 121 8.90 4.23 -7.89
CA HIS A 121 8.04 3.05 -8.06
C HIS A 121 6.75 3.13 -7.24
N SER A 122 6.80 3.75 -6.07
CA SER A 122 5.60 3.99 -5.25
C SER A 122 4.65 4.98 -5.92
N ASN A 123 5.17 6.03 -6.57
CA ASN A 123 4.35 6.93 -7.36
C ASN A 123 3.79 6.26 -8.62
N ALA A 124 4.59 5.48 -9.35
CA ALA A 124 4.12 4.69 -10.49
C ALA A 124 3.01 3.70 -10.09
N TYR A 125 3.13 3.07 -8.91
CA TYR A 125 2.08 2.23 -8.35
C TYR A 125 0.79 3.02 -8.08
N ARG A 126 0.89 4.24 -7.52
CA ARG A 126 -0.28 5.12 -7.32
C ARG A 126 -0.97 5.44 -8.65
N MET A 127 -0.19 5.78 -9.68
CA MET A 127 -0.72 6.04 -11.03
C MET A 127 -1.42 4.81 -11.60
N CYS A 128 -0.78 3.63 -11.51
CA CYS A 128 -1.39 2.37 -11.95
C CYS A 128 -2.73 2.09 -11.25
N LEU A 129 -2.83 2.33 -9.94
CA LEU A 129 -4.09 2.17 -9.20
C LEU A 129 -5.17 3.14 -9.71
N ARG A 130 -4.80 4.40 -9.96
CA ARG A 130 -5.71 5.42 -10.48
C ARG A 130 -6.22 5.02 -11.85
N ASP A 131 -5.33 4.74 -12.79
CA ASP A 131 -5.67 4.39 -14.18
C ASP A 131 -6.52 3.12 -14.24
N THR A 132 -6.14 2.08 -13.47
CA THR A 132 -6.93 0.85 -13.34
C THR A 132 -8.36 1.11 -12.86
N THR A 133 -8.52 2.03 -11.91
CA THR A 133 -9.83 2.34 -11.33
C THR A 133 -10.65 3.20 -12.29
N GLU A 134 -10.01 4.12 -13.02
CA GLU A 134 -10.65 4.95 -14.06
C GLU A 134 -11.16 4.10 -15.23
N ASP A 135 -10.38 3.11 -15.66
CA ASP A 135 -10.73 2.20 -16.76
C ASP A 135 -11.78 1.14 -16.37
N THR A 136 -12.08 0.98 -15.08
CA THR A 136 -13.01 -0.03 -14.60
C THR A 136 -14.46 0.42 -14.80
N VAL A 137 -15.23 -0.37 -15.56
CA VAL A 137 -16.64 -0.10 -15.85
C VAL A 137 -17.48 0.02 -14.57
N GLY A 138 -18.16 1.15 -14.43
CA GLY A 138 -19.02 1.46 -13.29
C GLY A 138 -18.32 2.13 -12.11
N CYS A 139 -17.03 2.44 -12.24
CA CYS A 139 -16.34 3.38 -11.35
C CYS A 139 -16.66 4.82 -11.75
N THR A 140 -16.86 5.69 -10.76
CA THR A 140 -17.09 7.13 -10.99
C THR A 140 -15.83 7.92 -10.66
N ALA A 141 -15.65 9.09 -11.26
CA ALA A 141 -14.54 9.99 -10.93
C ALA A 141 -14.48 10.32 -9.43
N HIS A 142 -15.63 10.43 -8.76
CA HIS A 142 -15.69 10.62 -7.31
C HIS A 142 -15.10 9.43 -6.53
N THR A 143 -15.38 8.19 -6.96
CA THR A 143 -14.84 7.00 -6.32
C THR A 143 -13.33 6.89 -6.50
N VAL A 144 -12.83 7.21 -7.70
CA VAL A 144 -11.39 7.25 -8.01
C VAL A 144 -10.69 8.28 -7.13
N ASP A 145 -11.19 9.53 -7.11
CA ASP A 145 -10.64 10.62 -6.30
C ASP A 145 -10.66 10.29 -4.80
N TRP A 146 -11.74 9.67 -4.32
CA TRP A 146 -11.82 9.22 -2.94
C TRP A 146 -10.77 8.14 -2.63
N ALA A 147 -10.61 7.14 -3.49
CA ALA A 147 -9.64 6.06 -3.31
C ALA A 147 -8.21 6.61 -3.30
N GLU A 148 -7.87 7.53 -4.20
CA GLU A 148 -6.58 8.21 -4.23
C GLU A 148 -6.33 9.00 -2.94
N LYS A 149 -7.30 9.83 -2.52
CA LYS A 149 -7.21 10.58 -1.26
C LYS A 149 -7.11 9.65 -0.05
N PHE A 150 -7.76 8.48 -0.08
CA PHE A 150 -7.66 7.49 0.98
C PHE A 150 -6.25 6.92 1.07
N VAL A 151 -5.65 6.52 -0.05
CA VAL A 151 -4.26 6.05 -0.11
C VAL A 151 -3.30 7.14 0.37
N LEU A 152 -3.46 8.39 -0.09
CA LEU A 152 -2.64 9.53 0.33
C LEU A 152 -2.79 9.86 1.82
N LYS A 153 -3.99 9.72 2.41
CA LYS A 153 -4.17 9.90 3.85
C LYS A 153 -3.44 8.86 4.68
N ILE A 154 -3.22 7.66 4.12
CA ILE A 154 -2.54 6.59 4.83
C ILE A 154 -1.02 6.66 4.61
N MET A 155 -0.59 6.86 3.37
CA MET A 155 0.81 6.78 2.97
C MET A 155 1.49 8.15 2.82
N GLY A 156 0.73 9.24 2.61
CA GLY A 156 1.27 10.52 2.18
C GLY A 156 2.25 11.14 3.17
N SER A 157 1.96 11.10 4.47
CA SER A 157 2.88 11.63 5.49
C SER A 157 4.18 10.84 5.60
N SER A 158 4.13 9.51 5.44
CA SER A 158 5.33 8.65 5.48
C SER A 158 6.14 8.74 4.19
N ILE A 159 5.47 8.82 3.03
CA ILE A 159 6.17 8.93 1.75
C ILE A 159 6.79 10.32 1.64
N SER A 160 6.10 11.40 2.01
CA SER A 160 6.69 12.75 2.03
C SER A 160 7.91 12.83 2.95
N LEU A 161 7.89 12.16 4.10
CA LEU A 161 9.02 12.09 5.03
C LEU A 161 10.28 11.43 4.41
N VAL A 162 10.09 10.38 3.62
CA VAL A 162 11.21 9.56 3.08
C VAL A 162 11.64 10.01 1.68
N CYS A 163 10.70 10.46 0.85
CA CYS A 163 10.90 10.65 -0.57
C CYS A 163 11.27 12.08 -0.98
N GLY A 164 10.98 13.09 -0.16
CA GLY A 164 11.29 14.48 -0.49
C GLY A 164 10.82 14.86 -1.91
N GLU A 165 11.77 15.23 -2.78
CA GLU A 165 11.50 15.61 -4.19
C GLU A 165 11.11 14.44 -5.12
N TYR A 166 11.27 13.18 -4.70
CA TYR A 166 10.94 11.99 -5.51
C TYR A 166 9.48 11.54 -5.34
N PHE A 167 8.63 12.38 -4.75
CA PHE A 167 7.22 12.08 -4.51
C PHE A 167 6.32 12.37 -5.72
N GLU A 168 6.73 13.26 -6.62
CA GLU A 168 5.95 13.67 -7.79
C GLU A 168 6.53 13.09 -9.09
N GLU A 169 5.68 13.00 -10.13
CA GLU A 169 6.14 12.63 -11.47
C GLU A 169 7.19 13.64 -11.95
N SER A 170 8.39 13.14 -12.21
CA SER A 170 9.49 13.94 -12.70
C SER A 170 10.33 13.13 -13.67
N ASP A 171 11.02 13.81 -14.58
CA ASP A 171 11.98 13.17 -15.50
C ASP A 171 13.07 12.38 -14.75
N LYS A 172 13.38 12.79 -13.52
CA LYS A 172 14.28 12.06 -12.61
C LYS A 172 13.77 10.63 -12.35
N CYS A 173 12.46 10.46 -12.14
CA CYS A 173 11.88 9.15 -11.89
C CYS A 173 11.88 8.24 -13.12
N HIS A 174 11.59 8.76 -14.31
CA HIS A 174 11.66 7.95 -15.54
C HIS A 174 13.04 7.34 -15.75
N LYS A 175 14.10 8.13 -15.56
CA LYS A 175 15.48 7.65 -15.69
C LYS A 175 15.85 6.62 -14.63
N LEU A 176 15.45 6.83 -13.38
CA LEU A 176 15.74 5.90 -12.28
C LEU A 176 15.00 4.58 -12.42
N MET A 177 13.71 4.61 -12.82
CA MET A 177 12.93 3.40 -13.01
C MET A 177 13.49 2.54 -14.14
N ALA A 178 13.92 3.15 -15.25
CA ALA A 178 14.56 2.44 -16.37
C ALA A 178 15.87 1.73 -15.99
N GLN A 179 16.52 2.14 -14.89
CA GLN A 179 17.74 1.53 -14.36
C GLN A 179 17.47 0.45 -13.33
N THR A 180 16.21 0.16 -13.01
CA THR A 180 15.86 -0.85 -12.01
C THR A 180 16.25 -2.23 -12.54
N PRO A 181 17.11 -2.98 -11.83
CA PRO A 181 17.46 -4.33 -12.24
C PRO A 181 16.21 -5.22 -12.32
N ALA A 182 16.25 -6.21 -13.21
CA ALA A 182 15.23 -7.25 -13.19
C ALA A 182 15.20 -7.92 -11.81
N PRO A 183 14.02 -8.19 -11.24
CA PRO A 183 13.94 -8.94 -9.99
C PRO A 183 14.59 -10.31 -10.18
N PRO A 184 15.23 -10.88 -9.14
CA PRO A 184 15.85 -12.19 -9.25
C PRO A 184 14.80 -13.25 -9.63
N ASP A 185 15.20 -14.16 -10.52
CA ASP A 185 14.39 -15.32 -10.90
C ASP A 185 14.05 -16.11 -9.63
N THR A 186 12.79 -16.04 -9.24
CA THR A 186 12.31 -16.80 -8.09
C THR A 186 12.04 -18.23 -8.57
N PRO A 187 12.63 -19.27 -7.94
CA PRO A 187 12.39 -20.65 -8.35
C PRO A 187 10.89 -20.92 -8.42
N ARG A 188 10.46 -21.74 -9.39
CA ARG A 188 9.05 -22.04 -9.72
C ARG A 188 8.18 -22.49 -8.52
N ASN A 189 8.81 -22.88 -7.41
CA ASN A 189 8.19 -23.35 -6.17
C ASN A 189 8.37 -22.39 -4.96
N SER A 190 8.98 -21.22 -5.12
CA SER A 190 9.04 -20.22 -4.06
C SER A 190 7.75 -19.40 -4.05
N THR A 191 7.10 -19.29 -2.89
CA THR A 191 5.96 -18.37 -2.72
C THR A 191 6.46 -16.93 -2.86
N ARG A 192 6.44 -16.42 -4.09
CA ARG A 192 6.66 -15.00 -4.39
C ARG A 192 5.75 -14.19 -3.47
N THR A 193 6.32 -13.25 -2.72
CA THR A 193 5.52 -12.44 -1.80
C THR A 193 4.46 -11.68 -2.58
N LYS A 194 3.18 -11.89 -2.27
CA LYS A 194 2.08 -11.14 -2.89
C LYS A 194 1.95 -9.73 -2.31
N ASN A 195 2.66 -9.46 -1.22
CA ASN A 195 2.56 -8.23 -0.46
C ASN A 195 3.87 -7.43 -0.57
N PHE A 196 3.76 -6.17 -1.01
CA PHE A 196 4.87 -5.24 -1.16
C PHE A 196 5.46 -4.76 0.18
N ILE A 197 4.75 -4.92 1.30
CA ILE A 197 5.22 -4.52 2.64
C ILE A 197 6.54 -5.19 2.99
N LEU A 198 6.69 -6.48 2.70
CA LEU A 198 7.93 -7.21 3.04
C LEU A 198 9.13 -6.70 2.22
N PRO A 199 9.07 -6.62 0.87
CA PRO A 199 10.13 -6.00 0.08
C PRO A 199 10.45 -4.56 0.50
N MET A 200 9.43 -3.77 0.83
CA MET A 200 9.60 -2.41 1.30
C MET A 200 10.34 -2.35 2.63
N LEU A 201 9.98 -3.20 3.60
CA LEU A 201 10.66 -3.24 4.89
C LEU A 201 12.11 -3.67 4.77
N ASP A 202 12.38 -4.71 3.99
CA ASP A 202 13.74 -5.16 3.73
C ASP A 202 14.59 -4.05 3.11
N LEU A 203 14.02 -3.22 2.23
CA LEU A 203 14.71 -2.05 1.68
C LEU A 203 15.02 -1.01 2.77
N MET A 204 14.06 -0.73 3.65
CA MET A 204 14.23 0.26 4.73
C MET A 204 15.26 -0.19 5.77
N GLU A 205 15.36 -1.48 6.06
CA GLU A 205 16.38 -2.04 6.95
C GLU A 205 17.82 -1.89 6.39
N THR A 206 17.97 -1.62 5.09
CA THR A 206 19.30 -1.31 4.51
C THR A 206 19.78 0.11 4.81
N PHE A 207 18.96 0.93 5.50
CA PHE A 207 19.27 2.30 5.89
C PHE A 207 19.16 2.48 7.41
N PRO A 208 20.02 1.85 8.22
CA PRO A 208 19.96 1.98 9.67
C PRO A 208 20.42 3.37 10.20
N GLU A 209 21.08 4.17 9.35
CA GLU A 209 21.69 5.47 9.72
C GLU A 209 20.92 6.71 9.25
N LEU A 210 19.76 6.53 8.61
CA LEU A 210 18.75 7.58 8.45
C LEU A 210 17.84 7.62 9.68
#